data_AF-A0A3S3V7H3-F1
#
_entry.id   AF-A0A3S3V7H3-F1
#
_cell.length_a   1.000
_cell.length_b   1.000
_cell.length_c   1.000
_cell.angle_alpha   90.00
_cell.angle_beta   90.00
_cell.angle_gamma   90.00
#
_symmetry.space_group_name_H-M   'P 1'
#
loop_
_entity.id
_entity.type
_entity.pdbx_description
1 polymer ?
#
loop_
_entity_poly.entity_id
_entity_poly.type
_entity_poly.pdbx_seq_one_letter_code
_entity_poly.pdbx_strand_id
1 'polypeptide(L)'
;MRITDIYIKNYRAFYGEYHITLDKGGKNLMVYGENGSGKSSLFTALQSFFKASIGKVEVEENIFIPVSQKNTASIRIKIRENADATVTQEFEVDTVNKEIISGDKSLIANANKVKGFFDYRSLLKTHIDHDSNVNLFKILVKEILYHSINRFSTEEIGREWDNIYNDIYNKKQTKKQQNAIRDYLKNKFNPGLKILLADIEKDVNTFMSYFGNNIIIKLNFDKVEYTGRRGIIGNNIDLEIEFVKKHIPKHQFFLNEARLSALAISVYLASIKVNPLTGALKILVLDDLLIGLDMSNRLPLLSILKNHFIDIKQSEQFQIVMTTYDKVWFDLVSNYFGSEKWNYIEIYSKKLIDEDFEFPIIKNTLGYIEKAKYYLLEKDNKASAVYIRTEFERIVMNICEKKVLQVSYKIRQKDFKTEDFWEAITKQTDLDPALVKEIETHRSTVMNPFSHYDLEKPEFEKELTNTIVAIEKLKNINIKDLNKITIDDLKKKAEDLEKKLIAKQIVTDRLRDIIKKKP
;
A
#
# COMPACT_ATOMS: atom_id res chain seq x y z
N MET A 1 -0.03 -10.28 -15.45
CA MET A 1 0.56 -11.25 -14.51
C MET A 1 0.62 -10.63 -13.13
N ARG A 2 0.18 -11.36 -12.10
CA ARG A 2 0.15 -10.94 -10.69
C ARG A 2 0.44 -12.14 -9.78
N ILE A 3 1.13 -11.91 -8.68
CA ILE A 3 1.34 -12.89 -7.60
C ILE A 3 0.01 -13.10 -6.89
N THR A 4 -0.39 -14.35 -6.70
CA THR A 4 -1.61 -14.72 -5.96
C THR A 4 -1.29 -15.32 -4.60
N ASP A 5 -0.14 -15.97 -4.45
CA ASP A 5 0.22 -16.63 -3.20
C ASP A 5 1.73 -16.54 -2.96
N ILE A 6 2.08 -16.30 -1.70
CA ILE A 6 3.45 -16.27 -1.20
C ILE A 6 3.54 -17.30 -0.07
N TYR A 7 4.42 -18.28 -0.23
CA TYR A 7 4.72 -19.30 0.75
C TYR A 7 6.15 -19.10 1.23
N ILE A 8 6.35 -19.08 2.55
CA ILE A 8 7.66 -18.95 3.18
C ILE A 8 7.80 -20.07 4.19
N LYS A 9 8.83 -20.88 4.05
CA LYS A 9 9.13 -21.99 4.95
C LYS A 9 10.51 -21.81 5.54
N ASN A 10 10.61 -21.89 6.87
CA ASN A 10 11.87 -21.97 7.61
C ASN A 10 12.94 -20.93 7.21
N TYR A 11 12.54 -19.72 6.82
CA TYR A 11 13.41 -18.69 6.26
C TYR A 11 13.58 -17.51 7.23
N ARG A 12 14.82 -17.20 7.61
CA ARG A 12 15.17 -16.13 8.57
C ARG A 12 14.31 -16.18 9.83
N ALA A 13 13.45 -15.18 10.05
CA ALA A 13 12.55 -15.13 11.21
C ALA A 13 11.41 -16.16 11.14
N PHE A 14 11.00 -16.60 9.95
CA PHE A 14 9.87 -17.52 9.80
C PHE A 14 10.26 -18.94 10.24
N TYR A 15 9.61 -19.43 11.29
CA TYR A 15 9.74 -20.79 11.81
C TYR A 15 8.49 -21.61 11.44
N GLY A 16 8.65 -22.67 10.67
CA GLY A 16 7.54 -23.42 10.06
C GLY A 16 7.16 -22.89 8.69
N GLU A 17 5.92 -23.18 8.26
CA GLU A 17 5.38 -22.79 6.96
C GLU A 17 4.32 -21.70 7.10
N TYR A 18 4.46 -20.65 6.29
CA TYR A 18 3.58 -19.49 6.27
C TYR A 18 3.03 -19.30 4.86
N HIS A 19 1.75 -18.97 4.76
CA HIS A 19 1.07 -18.72 3.51
C HIS A 19 0.34 -17.38 3.57
N ILE A 20 0.66 -16.49 2.63
CA ILE A 20 -0.03 -15.23 2.39
C ILE A 20 -0.75 -15.36 1.05
N THR A 21 -2.08 -15.30 1.07
CA THR A 21 -2.90 -15.28 -0.15
C THR A 21 -3.27 -13.84 -0.52
N LEU A 22 -3.27 -13.54 -1.82
CA LEU A 22 -3.60 -12.26 -2.42
C LEU A 22 -4.83 -12.37 -3.34
N ASP A 23 -5.65 -13.39 -3.13
CA ASP A 23 -6.77 -13.78 -3.97
C ASP A 23 -6.36 -14.14 -5.41
N LYS A 24 -7.33 -14.71 -6.14
CA LYS A 24 -7.21 -15.07 -7.55
C LYS A 24 -6.79 -13.91 -8.45
N GLY A 25 -7.18 -12.68 -8.10
CA GLY A 25 -6.85 -11.47 -8.84
C GLY A 25 -5.45 -10.90 -8.56
N GLY A 26 -4.73 -11.43 -7.56
CA GLY A 26 -3.41 -10.95 -7.17
C GLY A 26 -3.41 -9.52 -6.64
N LYS A 27 -4.15 -9.27 -5.57
CA LYS A 27 -4.24 -7.98 -4.89
C LYS A 27 -2.87 -7.43 -4.49
N ASN A 28 -2.79 -6.12 -4.35
CA ASN A 28 -1.68 -5.45 -3.66
C ASN A 28 -1.68 -5.88 -2.19
N LEU A 29 -0.54 -5.78 -1.52
CA LEU A 29 -0.40 -6.20 -0.13
C LEU A 29 0.08 -5.03 0.73
N MET A 30 -0.62 -4.79 1.83
CA MET A 30 -0.18 -3.88 2.89
C MET A 30 0.06 -4.70 4.16
N VAL A 31 1.26 -4.59 4.72
CA VAL A 31 1.72 -5.35 5.87
C VAL A 31 2.05 -4.39 7.01
N TYR A 32 1.32 -4.51 8.12
CA TYR A 32 1.69 -3.88 9.38
C TYR A 32 2.45 -4.88 10.26
N GLY A 33 3.36 -4.40 11.10
CA GLY A 33 3.95 -5.21 12.16
C GLY A 33 4.96 -4.44 12.98
N GLU A 34 5.17 -4.82 14.23
CA GLU A 34 6.14 -4.16 15.11
C GLU A 34 7.59 -4.45 14.70
N ASN A 35 8.55 -3.72 15.28
CA ASN A 35 9.96 -4.01 15.06
C ASN A 35 10.28 -5.42 15.58
N GLY A 36 11.02 -6.19 14.78
CA GLY A 36 11.31 -7.60 15.10
C GLY A 36 10.24 -8.60 14.66
N SER A 37 9.07 -8.18 14.16
CA SER A 37 7.99 -9.11 13.81
C SER A 37 8.21 -9.96 12.55
N GLY A 38 9.29 -9.74 11.79
CA GLY A 38 9.60 -10.50 10.57
C GLY A 38 9.26 -9.81 9.23
N LYS A 39 8.81 -8.54 9.23
CA LYS A 39 8.55 -7.76 8.00
C LYS A 39 9.76 -7.70 7.06
N SER A 40 10.94 -7.38 7.59
CA SER A 40 12.17 -7.33 6.80
C SER A 40 12.59 -8.71 6.28
N SER A 41 12.22 -9.79 6.99
CA SER A 41 12.38 -11.16 6.47
C SER A 41 11.47 -11.41 5.26
N LEU A 42 10.21 -10.95 5.28
CA LEU A 42 9.31 -11.01 4.11
C LEU A 42 9.86 -10.19 2.93
N PHE A 43 10.34 -8.97 3.18
CA PHE A 43 10.99 -8.14 2.16
C PHE A 43 12.20 -8.85 1.54
N THR A 44 13.08 -9.41 2.38
CA THR A 44 14.27 -10.12 1.93
C THR A 44 13.90 -11.40 1.17
N ALA A 45 12.87 -12.13 1.60
CA ALA A 45 12.38 -13.32 0.91
C ALA A 45 11.98 -13.00 -0.53
N LEU A 46 11.15 -11.97 -0.73
CA LEU A 46 10.77 -11.51 -2.06
C LEU A 46 11.99 -11.06 -2.86
N GLN A 47 12.91 -10.31 -2.25
CA GLN A 47 14.11 -9.82 -2.91
C GLN A 47 15.00 -10.98 -3.41
N SER A 48 15.26 -11.96 -2.55
CA SER A 48 16.06 -13.16 -2.84
C SER A 48 15.38 -14.03 -3.90
N PHE A 49 14.07 -14.21 -3.82
CA PHE A 49 13.30 -14.95 -4.83
C PHE A 49 13.49 -14.37 -6.23
N PHE A 50 13.34 -13.06 -6.41
CA PHE A 50 13.58 -12.46 -7.73
C PHE A 50 15.04 -12.55 -8.16
N LYS A 51 16.00 -12.38 -7.23
CA LYS A 51 17.44 -12.52 -7.52
C LYS A 51 17.81 -13.96 -7.95
N ALA A 52 17.10 -14.98 -7.44
CA ALA A 52 17.31 -16.39 -7.78
C ALA A 52 17.08 -16.71 -9.27
N SER A 53 16.39 -15.83 -10.00
CA SER A 53 16.15 -15.99 -11.44
C SER A 53 17.39 -15.74 -12.32
N ILE A 54 18.37 -14.98 -11.82
CA ILE A 54 19.56 -14.59 -12.60
C ILE A 54 20.86 -15.21 -12.07
N GLY A 55 20.82 -15.84 -10.89
CA GLY A 55 21.98 -16.46 -10.27
C GLY A 55 21.63 -17.20 -9.00
N LYS A 56 22.63 -17.87 -8.42
CA LYS A 56 22.47 -18.55 -7.14
C LYS A 56 22.32 -17.52 -6.02
N VAL A 57 21.36 -17.73 -5.14
CA VAL A 57 21.13 -16.90 -3.95
C VAL A 57 21.24 -17.73 -2.68
N GLU A 58 21.69 -17.10 -1.62
CA GLU A 58 21.67 -17.72 -0.30
C GLU A 58 20.26 -17.58 0.28
N VAL A 59 19.63 -18.73 0.54
CA VAL A 59 18.36 -18.80 1.26
C VAL A 59 18.69 -19.02 2.73
N GLU A 60 18.75 -17.93 3.49
CA GLU A 60 19.05 -17.96 4.93
C GLU A 60 18.00 -18.76 5.71
N GLU A 61 18.41 -19.92 6.21
CA GLU A 61 17.56 -20.81 7.00
C GLU A 61 17.40 -20.30 8.45
N ASN A 62 16.21 -20.50 9.02
CA ASN A 62 15.94 -20.17 10.42
C ASN A 62 16.81 -21.06 11.34
N ILE A 63 17.60 -20.44 12.21
CA ILE A 63 18.59 -21.14 13.03
C ILE A 63 17.98 -22.05 14.11
N PHE A 64 16.71 -21.85 14.46
CA PHE A 64 16.02 -22.56 15.54
C PHE A 64 15.32 -23.84 15.08
N ILE A 65 15.34 -24.15 13.78
CA ILE A 65 14.68 -25.37 13.29
C ILE A 65 15.39 -26.63 13.80
N PRO A 66 14.63 -27.72 14.07
CA PRO A 66 15.22 -28.99 14.47
C PRO A 66 16.19 -29.53 13.41
N VAL A 67 17.19 -30.32 13.85
CA VAL A 67 18.16 -30.97 12.94
C VAL A 67 17.46 -31.80 11.85
N SER A 68 16.32 -32.42 12.17
CA SER A 68 15.50 -33.18 11.23
C SER A 68 14.85 -32.33 10.13
N GLN A 69 14.77 -31.02 10.30
CA GLN A 69 14.21 -30.07 9.34
C GLN A 69 15.27 -29.14 8.73
N LYS A 70 16.57 -29.41 8.92
CA LYS A 70 17.62 -28.64 8.25
C LYS A 70 17.56 -28.80 6.73
N ASN A 71 18.01 -27.77 6.03
CA ASN A 71 17.97 -27.63 4.59
C ASN A 71 16.55 -27.67 3.99
N THR A 72 15.55 -27.21 4.73
CA THR A 72 14.15 -27.15 4.28
C THR A 72 13.64 -25.74 4.06
N ALA A 73 14.48 -24.72 4.27
CA ALA A 73 14.13 -23.34 3.97
C ALA A 73 13.77 -23.16 2.48
N SER A 74 12.58 -22.64 2.22
CA SER A 74 12.14 -22.34 0.86
C SER A 74 11.20 -21.15 0.78
N ILE A 75 11.20 -20.50 -0.38
CA ILE A 75 10.33 -19.39 -0.74
C ILE A 75 9.64 -19.79 -2.04
N ARG A 76 8.32 -19.84 -2.02
CA ARG A 76 7.52 -20.29 -3.15
C ARG A 76 6.44 -19.26 -3.47
N ILE A 77 6.27 -18.96 -4.75
CA ILE A 77 5.35 -17.94 -5.23
C ILE A 77 4.48 -18.52 -6.34
N LYS A 78 3.17 -18.27 -6.26
CA LYS A 78 2.21 -18.56 -7.34
C LYS A 78 1.86 -17.30 -8.11
N ILE A 79 1.87 -17.40 -9.44
CA ILE A 79 1.60 -16.29 -10.36
C ILE A 79 0.49 -16.70 -11.32
N ARG A 80 -0.45 -15.78 -11.56
CA ARG A 80 -1.48 -15.90 -12.60
C ARG A 80 -1.40 -14.73 -13.56
N GLU A 81 -1.84 -14.94 -14.81
CA GLU A 81 -1.84 -13.87 -15.79
C GLU A 81 -2.87 -12.78 -15.44
N ASN A 82 -4.08 -13.21 -15.11
CA ASN A 82 -5.21 -12.40 -14.65
C ASN A 82 -6.15 -13.25 -13.75
N ALA A 83 -7.24 -12.65 -13.26
CA ALA A 83 -8.19 -13.32 -12.36
C ALA A 83 -8.90 -14.54 -12.98
N ASP A 84 -9.08 -14.54 -14.30
CA ASP A 84 -9.81 -15.57 -15.06
C ASP A 84 -8.90 -16.67 -15.61
N ALA A 85 -7.58 -16.49 -15.55
CA ALA A 85 -6.60 -17.41 -16.11
C ALA A 85 -6.68 -18.79 -15.46
N THR A 86 -6.95 -19.83 -16.23
CA THR A 86 -7.06 -21.22 -15.71
C THR A 86 -5.71 -21.78 -15.24
N VAL A 87 -4.61 -21.24 -15.76
CA VAL A 87 -3.25 -21.69 -15.44
C VAL A 87 -2.65 -20.84 -14.32
N THR A 88 -2.17 -21.52 -13.28
CA THR A 88 -1.36 -20.93 -12.20
C THR A 88 0.04 -21.49 -12.32
N GLN A 89 1.03 -20.61 -12.41
CA GLN A 89 2.45 -20.99 -12.45
C GLN A 89 3.04 -20.92 -11.04
N GLU A 90 3.77 -21.96 -10.64
CA GLU A 90 4.38 -22.07 -9.32
C GLU A 90 5.90 -22.09 -9.46
N PHE A 91 6.55 -21.24 -8.68
CA PHE A 91 7.99 -21.04 -8.67
C PHE A 91 8.49 -21.22 -7.24
N GLU A 92 9.56 -21.98 -7.05
CA GLU A 92 10.18 -22.19 -5.74
C GLU A 92 11.68 -21.98 -5.80
N VAL A 93 12.24 -21.35 -4.77
CA VAL A 93 13.67 -21.33 -4.47
C VAL A 93 13.86 -21.92 -3.08
N ASP A 94 14.82 -22.84 -2.95
CA ASP A 94 15.16 -23.46 -1.67
C ASP A 94 16.66 -23.31 -1.35
N THR A 95 17.03 -23.69 -0.14
CA THR A 95 18.41 -23.63 0.35
C THR A 95 19.35 -24.68 -0.27
N VAL A 96 18.81 -25.69 -0.95
CA VAL A 96 19.61 -26.78 -1.56
C VAL A 96 20.05 -26.39 -2.97
N ASN A 97 19.09 -26.07 -3.83
CA ASN A 97 19.29 -25.70 -5.22
C ASN A 97 19.82 -24.26 -5.35
N LYS A 98 19.39 -23.37 -4.44
CA LYS A 98 19.79 -21.94 -4.41
C LYS A 98 19.40 -21.17 -5.66
N GLU A 99 18.54 -21.72 -6.50
CA GLU A 99 17.98 -21.11 -7.70
C GLU A 99 16.51 -21.52 -7.88
N ILE A 100 15.82 -20.96 -8.87
CA ILE A 100 14.42 -21.28 -9.14
C ILE A 100 14.31 -22.68 -9.75
N ILE A 101 13.54 -23.55 -9.09
CA ILE A 101 13.46 -25.01 -9.34
C ILE A 101 12.34 -25.37 -10.32
N SER A 102 11.39 -24.46 -10.57
CA SER A 102 10.18 -24.75 -11.36
C SER A 102 9.72 -23.57 -12.20
N GLY A 103 9.10 -23.86 -13.35
CA GLY A 103 8.52 -22.86 -14.25
C GLY A 103 9.50 -22.22 -15.23
N ASP A 104 8.97 -21.36 -16.11
CA ASP A 104 9.79 -20.62 -17.05
C ASP A 104 10.60 -19.54 -16.29
N LYS A 105 11.86 -19.85 -15.99
CA LYS A 105 12.81 -18.95 -15.32
C LYS A 105 12.90 -17.58 -16.02
N SER A 106 12.60 -17.51 -17.32
CA SER A 106 12.58 -16.26 -18.07
C SER A 106 11.51 -15.28 -17.57
N LEU A 107 10.37 -15.77 -17.07
CA LEU A 107 9.30 -14.93 -16.52
C LEU A 107 9.79 -14.19 -15.28
N ILE A 108 10.39 -14.90 -14.32
CA ILE A 108 10.91 -14.27 -13.10
C ILE A 108 12.16 -13.44 -13.41
N ALA A 109 12.98 -13.84 -14.38
CA ALA A 109 14.12 -13.03 -14.84
C ALA A 109 13.65 -11.69 -15.43
N ASN A 110 12.61 -11.69 -16.25
CA ASN A 110 12.01 -10.46 -16.78
C ASN A 110 11.38 -9.63 -15.67
N ALA A 111 10.70 -10.26 -14.71
CA ALA A 111 10.17 -9.57 -13.51
C ALA A 111 11.30 -8.94 -12.67
N ASN A 112 12.44 -9.62 -12.54
CA ASN A 112 13.59 -9.16 -11.78
C ASN A 112 14.23 -7.89 -12.39
N LYS A 113 14.07 -7.66 -13.70
CA LYS A 113 14.53 -6.44 -14.37
C LYS A 113 13.66 -5.21 -14.07
N VAL A 114 12.38 -5.43 -13.79
CA VAL A 114 11.37 -4.37 -13.66
C VAL A 114 10.99 -4.11 -12.20
N LYS A 115 11.38 -5.00 -11.28
CA LYS A 115 11.05 -4.87 -9.85
C LYS A 115 11.58 -3.56 -9.27
N GLY A 116 10.74 -2.87 -8.51
CA GLY A 116 11.16 -1.79 -7.64
C GLY A 116 11.27 -2.30 -6.22
N PHE A 117 12.48 -2.45 -5.67
CA PHE A 117 12.68 -2.68 -4.24
C PHE A 117 13.19 -1.39 -3.61
N PHE A 118 12.36 -0.79 -2.77
CA PHE A 118 12.63 0.51 -2.20
C PHE A 118 12.88 0.43 -0.71
N ASP A 119 14.11 0.79 -0.33
CA ASP A 119 14.47 1.08 1.05
C ASP A 119 14.78 2.58 1.14
N TYR A 120 13.95 3.29 1.91
CA TYR A 120 14.05 4.73 2.16
C TYR A 120 15.46 5.17 2.58
N ARG A 121 16.19 4.34 3.33
CA ARG A 121 17.55 4.65 3.81
C ARG A 121 18.56 4.81 2.69
N SER A 122 18.39 4.09 1.59
CA SER A 122 19.37 4.08 0.49
C SER A 122 19.33 5.37 -0.32
N LEU A 123 18.14 5.97 -0.52
CA LEU A 123 18.04 7.27 -1.17
C LEU A 123 18.42 8.42 -0.26
N LEU A 124 18.04 8.40 1.02
CA LEU A 124 18.42 9.48 1.93
C LEU A 124 19.93 9.67 2.01
N LYS A 125 20.71 8.59 1.95
CA LYS A 125 22.17 8.67 1.92
C LYS A 125 22.69 9.56 0.80
N THR A 126 22.03 9.61 -0.35
CA THR A 126 22.43 10.47 -1.48
C THR A 126 22.21 11.96 -1.23
N HIS A 127 21.37 12.33 -0.26
CA HIS A 127 21.15 13.72 0.16
C HIS A 127 21.96 14.12 1.40
N ILE A 128 22.54 13.14 2.11
CA ILE A 128 23.28 13.34 3.36
C ILE A 128 24.79 13.48 3.10
N ASP A 129 25.32 12.92 2.01
CA ASP A 129 26.74 13.07 1.66
C ASP A 129 27.04 14.54 1.27
N HIS A 130 27.81 15.20 2.14
CA HIS A 130 28.06 16.65 2.16
C HIS A 130 28.94 17.20 1.02
N ASP A 131 29.13 16.45 -0.06
CA ASP A 131 29.86 16.97 -1.23
C ASP A 131 29.04 18.05 -1.94
N SER A 132 29.76 18.97 -2.61
CA SER A 132 29.18 20.20 -3.12
C SER A 132 28.04 20.02 -4.14
N ASN A 133 27.96 18.87 -4.82
CA ASN A 133 26.91 18.51 -5.77
C ASN A 133 26.49 17.04 -5.57
N VAL A 134 25.19 16.77 -5.62
CA VAL A 134 24.63 15.40 -5.55
C VAL A 134 24.82 14.71 -6.89
N ASN A 135 25.74 13.75 -6.96
CA ASN A 135 25.97 12.93 -8.16
C ASN A 135 25.06 11.69 -8.16
N LEU A 136 24.06 11.68 -9.06
CA LEU A 136 23.12 10.57 -9.19
C LEU A 136 23.60 9.44 -10.13
N PHE A 137 24.77 9.56 -10.77
CA PHE A 137 25.24 8.61 -11.77
C PHE A 137 25.32 7.17 -11.22
N LYS A 138 25.94 6.99 -10.05
CA LYS A 138 26.12 5.65 -9.47
C LYS A 138 24.77 4.99 -9.17
N ILE A 139 23.87 5.71 -8.50
CA ILE A 139 22.58 5.15 -8.08
C ILE A 139 21.66 4.91 -9.27
N LEU A 140 21.59 5.84 -10.23
CA LEU A 140 20.75 5.68 -11.41
C LEU A 140 21.30 4.60 -12.33
N VAL A 141 22.57 4.63 -12.73
CA VAL A 141 23.10 3.71 -13.75
C VAL A 141 23.37 2.30 -13.19
N LYS A 142 23.90 2.18 -11.97
CA LYS A 142 24.30 0.87 -11.42
C LYS A 142 23.22 0.18 -10.62
N GLU A 143 22.28 0.92 -10.03
CA GLU A 143 21.29 0.33 -9.12
C GLU A 143 19.89 0.33 -9.73
N ILE A 144 19.38 1.48 -10.17
CA ILE A 144 17.96 1.61 -10.53
C ILE A 144 17.69 1.32 -12.02
N LEU A 145 18.46 1.94 -12.91
CA LEU A 145 18.31 1.83 -14.37
C LEU A 145 19.13 0.70 -14.96
N TYR A 146 19.79 -0.14 -14.16
CA TYR A 146 20.74 -1.15 -14.67
C TYR A 146 20.16 -1.96 -15.84
N HIS A 147 18.88 -2.36 -15.75
CA HIS A 147 18.17 -3.14 -16.76
C HIS A 147 17.32 -2.30 -17.76
N SER A 148 17.37 -0.96 -17.68
CA SER A 148 16.74 -0.09 -18.67
C SER A 148 17.40 -0.30 -20.03
N ILE A 149 16.58 -0.41 -21.08
CA ILE A 149 17.05 -0.66 -22.43
C ILE A 149 17.45 0.65 -23.09
N ASN A 150 18.68 0.71 -23.56
CA ASN A 150 19.15 1.80 -24.39
C ASN A 150 18.72 1.59 -25.85
N ARG A 151 17.93 2.52 -26.38
CA ARG A 151 17.40 2.42 -27.75
C ARG A 151 18.46 2.38 -28.86
N PHE A 152 19.68 2.85 -28.60
CA PHE A 152 20.75 2.91 -29.62
C PHE A 152 21.64 1.67 -29.63
N SER A 153 21.73 0.94 -28.51
CA SER A 153 22.50 -0.29 -28.39
C SER A 153 21.60 -1.53 -28.40
N THR A 154 20.32 -1.39 -28.05
CA THR A 154 19.38 -2.46 -27.69
C THR A 154 19.82 -3.30 -26.48
N GLU A 155 20.83 -2.83 -25.75
CA GLU A 155 21.40 -3.46 -24.56
C GLU A 155 20.92 -2.76 -23.29
N GLU A 156 21.15 -3.41 -22.15
CA GLU A 156 20.89 -2.86 -20.81
C GLU A 156 21.97 -1.84 -20.42
N ILE A 157 21.57 -0.63 -20.03
CA ILE A 157 22.51 0.49 -19.79
C ILE A 157 23.55 0.17 -18.70
N GLY A 158 23.18 -0.59 -17.67
CA GLY A 158 24.09 -1.00 -16.61
C GLY A 158 25.14 -2.00 -17.10
N ARG A 159 24.73 -2.97 -17.93
CA ARG A 159 25.64 -3.92 -18.59
C ARG A 159 26.57 -3.20 -19.58
N GLU A 160 26.06 -2.22 -20.32
CA GLU A 160 26.90 -1.37 -21.16
C GLU A 160 27.98 -0.67 -20.33
N TRP A 161 27.59 -0.09 -19.20
CA TRP A 161 28.52 0.56 -18.29
C TRP A 161 29.59 -0.38 -17.74
N ASP A 162 29.21 -1.59 -17.32
CA ASP A 162 30.15 -2.60 -16.83
C ASP A 162 31.12 -3.06 -17.93
N ASN A 163 30.63 -3.22 -19.16
CA ASN A 163 31.47 -3.53 -20.32
C ASN A 163 32.45 -2.40 -20.64
N ILE A 164 31.99 -1.14 -20.64
CA ILE A 164 32.83 0.04 -20.82
C ILE A 164 33.91 0.10 -19.73
N TYR A 165 33.52 -0.12 -18.46
CA TYR A 165 34.44 -0.12 -17.34
C TYR A 165 35.49 -1.22 -17.48
N ASN A 166 35.07 -2.45 -17.78
CA ASN A 166 35.96 -3.58 -18.01
C ASN A 166 36.92 -3.35 -19.19
N ASP A 167 36.41 -2.78 -20.28
CA ASP A 167 37.18 -2.46 -21.48
C ASP A 167 38.23 -1.38 -21.21
N ILE A 168 37.99 -0.44 -20.29
CA ILE A 168 38.92 0.64 -19.93
C ILE A 168 39.99 0.14 -18.94
N TYR A 169 39.57 -0.55 -17.88
CA TYR A 169 40.45 -0.85 -16.75
C TYR A 169 41.17 -2.19 -16.85
N ASN A 170 40.52 -3.22 -17.42
CA ASN A 170 41.03 -4.59 -17.38
C ASN A 170 41.62 -5.06 -18.72
N LYS A 171 41.20 -4.49 -19.85
CA LYS A 171 41.72 -4.86 -21.18
C LYS A 171 42.95 -4.04 -21.61
N LYS A 172 43.73 -4.60 -22.54
CA LYS A 172 44.85 -3.90 -23.21
C LYS A 172 44.31 -2.75 -24.07
N GLN A 173 44.81 -1.53 -23.82
CA GLN A 173 44.34 -0.30 -24.47
C GLN A 173 44.99 -0.06 -25.85
N THR A 174 44.74 -0.95 -26.81
CA THR A 174 45.20 -0.76 -28.21
C THR A 174 44.50 0.45 -28.84
N LYS A 175 45.11 1.10 -29.86
CA LYS A 175 44.47 2.23 -30.57
C LYS A 175 43.08 1.88 -31.12
N LYS A 176 42.90 0.64 -31.60
CA LYS A 176 41.61 0.11 -32.07
C LYS A 176 40.58 0.06 -30.92
N GLN A 177 40.96 -0.46 -29.77
CA GLN A 177 40.08 -0.53 -28.59
C GLN A 177 39.71 0.88 -28.09
N GLN A 178 40.66 1.81 -28.04
CA GLN A 178 40.42 3.19 -27.62
C GLN A 178 39.40 3.89 -28.54
N ASN A 179 39.53 3.72 -29.85
CA ASN A 179 38.57 4.29 -30.80
C ASN A 179 37.20 3.64 -30.67
N ALA A 180 37.13 2.31 -30.52
CA ALA A 180 35.88 1.60 -30.30
C ALA A 180 35.14 2.09 -29.04
N ILE A 181 35.85 2.31 -27.93
CA ILE A 181 35.26 2.87 -26.69
C ILE A 181 34.71 4.27 -26.94
N ARG A 182 35.48 5.15 -27.60
CA ARG A 182 35.03 6.53 -27.91
C ARG A 182 33.79 6.53 -28.80
N ASP A 183 33.79 5.72 -29.85
CA ASP A 183 32.66 5.60 -30.77
C ASP A 183 31.42 5.04 -30.07
N TYR A 184 31.59 4.06 -29.19
CA TYR A 184 30.50 3.47 -28.43
C TYR A 184 29.89 4.47 -27.43
N LEU A 185 30.73 5.19 -26.69
CA LEU A 185 30.29 6.25 -25.77
C LEU A 185 29.51 7.33 -26.52
N LYS A 186 30.05 7.82 -27.64
CA LYS A 186 29.46 8.90 -28.44
C LYS A 186 28.13 8.51 -29.10
N ASN A 187 28.07 7.34 -29.72
CA ASN A 187 26.96 6.97 -30.61
C ASN A 187 25.89 6.12 -29.92
N LYS A 188 26.21 5.47 -28.79
CA LYS A 188 25.29 4.52 -28.14
C LYS A 188 25.01 4.90 -26.68
N PHE A 189 26.02 4.87 -25.81
CA PHE A 189 25.81 5.02 -24.37
C PHE A 189 25.30 6.41 -23.97
N ASN A 190 26.04 7.47 -24.32
CA ASN A 190 25.67 8.85 -23.96
C ASN A 190 24.30 9.27 -24.49
N PRO A 191 23.96 9.10 -25.79
CA PRO A 191 22.65 9.50 -26.28
C PRO A 191 21.53 8.64 -25.68
N GLY A 192 21.79 7.35 -25.42
CA GLY A 192 20.85 6.45 -24.74
C GLY A 192 20.49 6.93 -23.34
N LEU A 193 21.52 7.17 -22.52
CA LEU A 193 21.34 7.67 -21.16
C LEU A 193 20.61 9.02 -21.13
N LYS A 194 20.89 9.94 -22.07
CA LYS A 194 20.19 11.24 -22.17
C LYS A 194 18.68 11.10 -22.33
N ILE A 195 18.20 10.13 -23.12
CA ILE A 195 16.76 9.94 -23.31
C ILE A 195 16.12 9.36 -22.06
N LEU A 196 16.76 8.35 -21.46
CA LEU A 196 16.26 7.78 -20.22
C LEU A 196 16.16 8.86 -19.14
N LEU A 197 17.17 9.72 -19.01
CA LEU A 197 17.14 10.85 -18.07
C LEU A 197 16.05 11.87 -18.41
N ALA A 198 15.78 12.14 -19.68
CA ALA A 198 14.69 13.03 -20.08
C ALA A 198 13.30 12.46 -19.74
N ASP A 199 13.10 11.15 -19.91
CA ASP A 199 11.86 10.47 -19.53
C ASP A 199 11.68 10.47 -18.01
N ILE A 200 12.75 10.22 -17.25
CA ILE A 200 12.76 10.32 -15.79
C ILE A 200 12.44 11.75 -15.36
N GLU A 201 13.11 12.76 -15.92
CA GLU A 201 12.89 14.17 -15.58
C GLU A 201 11.42 14.59 -15.77
N LYS A 202 10.79 14.13 -16.85
CA LYS A 202 9.36 14.38 -17.11
C LYS A 202 8.47 13.79 -16.03
N ASP A 203 8.68 12.51 -15.68
CA ASP A 203 7.89 11.84 -14.66
C ASP A 203 8.17 12.39 -13.25
N VAL A 204 9.42 12.73 -12.95
CA VAL A 204 9.83 13.39 -11.70
C VAL A 204 9.08 14.71 -11.49
N ASN A 205 9.08 15.58 -12.50
CA ASN A 205 8.35 16.84 -12.41
C ASN A 205 6.83 16.64 -12.31
N THR A 206 6.29 15.60 -12.96
CA THR A 206 4.89 15.20 -12.79
C THR A 206 4.60 14.80 -11.35
N PHE A 207 5.44 13.98 -10.74
CA PHE A 207 5.27 13.53 -9.35
C PHE A 207 5.47 14.66 -8.34
N MET A 208 6.44 15.55 -8.56
CA MET A 208 6.64 16.73 -7.71
C MET A 208 5.41 17.65 -7.65
N SER A 209 4.61 17.71 -8.73
CA SER A 209 3.37 18.50 -8.74
C SER A 209 2.33 18.02 -7.73
N TYR A 210 2.28 16.72 -7.43
CA TYR A 210 1.37 16.16 -6.41
C TYR A 210 1.72 16.63 -5.00
N PHE A 211 3.00 16.90 -4.74
CA PHE A 211 3.47 17.43 -3.46
C PHE A 211 3.23 18.94 -3.32
N GLY A 212 2.64 19.60 -4.33
CA GLY A 212 2.35 21.05 -4.30
C GLY A 212 3.60 21.92 -4.27
N ASN A 213 4.75 21.37 -4.64
CA ASN A 213 6.02 22.06 -4.61
C ASN A 213 6.23 22.83 -5.92
N ASN A 214 6.48 24.14 -5.83
CA ASN A 214 6.93 24.97 -6.96
C ASN A 214 8.42 24.70 -7.29
N ILE A 215 8.77 23.42 -7.36
CA ILE A 215 10.11 22.90 -7.62
C ILE A 215 10.10 22.26 -9.00
N ILE A 216 10.93 22.78 -9.89
CA ILE A 216 11.24 22.16 -11.17
C ILE A 216 12.60 21.50 -11.04
N ILE A 217 12.70 20.26 -11.49
CA ILE A 217 13.90 19.44 -11.42
C ILE A 217 14.46 19.27 -12.82
N LYS A 218 15.79 19.40 -12.94
CA LYS A 218 16.53 19.08 -14.16
C LYS A 218 17.64 18.09 -13.87
N LEU A 219 17.76 17.08 -14.72
CA LEU A 219 18.82 16.07 -14.65
C LEU A 219 19.87 16.39 -15.71
N ASN A 220 20.91 17.10 -15.30
CA ASN A 220 21.97 17.52 -16.21
C ASN A 220 23.02 16.43 -16.36
N PHE A 221 23.18 15.98 -17.60
CA PHE A 221 24.19 15.03 -18.01
C PHE A 221 24.83 15.50 -19.32
N ASP A 222 26.10 15.92 -19.26
CA ASP A 222 26.84 16.34 -20.45
C ASP A 222 27.20 15.13 -21.31
N LYS A 223 28.16 14.32 -20.86
CA LYS A 223 28.60 13.09 -21.51
C LYS A 223 29.67 12.40 -20.67
N VAL A 224 29.79 11.10 -20.84
CA VAL A 224 30.97 10.35 -20.43
C VAL A 224 32.00 10.36 -21.56
N GLU A 225 33.25 10.66 -21.24
CA GLU A 225 34.37 10.66 -22.18
C GLU A 225 35.56 9.82 -21.71
N TYR A 226 36.17 9.12 -22.67
CA TYR A 226 37.42 8.38 -22.46
C TYR A 226 38.62 9.29 -22.70
N THR A 227 39.40 9.56 -21.64
CA THR A 227 40.54 10.50 -21.66
C THR A 227 41.87 9.86 -22.07
N GLY A 228 41.90 8.54 -22.28
CA GLY A 228 43.16 7.81 -22.47
C GLY A 228 43.80 7.40 -21.14
N ARG A 229 44.86 6.58 -21.20
CA ARG A 229 45.59 6.08 -20.00
C ARG A 229 44.70 5.39 -18.96
N ARG A 230 43.66 4.68 -19.40
CA ARG A 230 42.65 4.03 -18.52
C ARG A 230 41.84 5.03 -17.67
N GLY A 231 41.65 6.24 -18.16
CA GLY A 231 40.83 7.27 -17.51
C GLY A 231 39.47 7.46 -18.18
N ILE A 232 38.46 7.78 -17.38
CA ILE A 232 37.13 8.20 -17.80
C ILE A 232 36.71 9.42 -17.01
N ILE A 233 36.00 10.36 -17.64
CA ILE A 233 35.46 11.56 -17.01
C ILE A 233 33.98 11.72 -17.38
N GLY A 234 33.25 12.54 -16.63
CA GLY A 234 31.85 12.87 -16.94
C GLY A 234 30.83 11.83 -16.48
N ASN A 235 31.23 10.90 -15.62
CA ASN A 235 30.34 10.00 -14.88
C ASN A 235 29.63 10.74 -13.72
N ASN A 236 29.02 11.88 -14.05
CA ASN A 236 28.28 12.73 -13.14
C ASN A 236 26.90 13.05 -13.72
N ILE A 237 25.86 12.88 -12.91
CA ILE A 237 24.50 13.34 -13.23
C ILE A 237 24.15 14.35 -12.15
N ASP A 238 24.16 15.63 -12.54
CA ASP A 238 23.91 16.74 -11.64
C ASP A 238 22.41 16.97 -11.52
N LEU A 239 21.92 16.93 -10.28
CA LEU A 239 20.53 17.25 -9.94
C LEU A 239 20.38 18.75 -9.68
N GLU A 240 19.85 19.47 -10.67
CA GLU A 240 19.56 20.89 -10.55
C GLU A 240 18.11 21.13 -10.15
N ILE A 241 17.93 22.10 -9.25
CA ILE A 241 16.62 22.45 -8.70
C ILE A 241 16.35 23.92 -8.93
N GLU A 242 15.21 24.20 -9.55
CA GLU A 242 14.67 25.53 -9.71
C GLU A 242 13.45 25.68 -8.78
N PHE A 243 13.56 26.55 -7.78
CA PHE A 243 12.48 26.85 -6.85
C PHE A 243 11.94 28.25 -7.13
N VAL A 244 10.66 28.35 -7.48
CA VAL A 244 10.00 29.63 -7.79
C VAL A 244 10.80 30.44 -8.82
N LYS A 245 11.15 29.79 -9.93
CA LYS A 245 11.93 30.36 -11.05
C LYS A 245 13.35 30.81 -10.72
N LYS A 246 13.92 30.36 -9.61
CA LYS A 246 15.30 30.63 -9.21
C LYS A 246 16.07 29.33 -9.03
N HIS A 247 17.25 29.26 -9.64
CA HIS A 247 18.17 28.15 -9.44
C HIS A 247 18.67 28.13 -7.99
N ILE A 248 18.59 26.96 -7.35
CA ILE A 248 19.06 26.73 -5.99
C ILE A 248 20.36 25.92 -6.04
N PRO A 249 21.52 26.54 -5.80
CA PRO A 249 22.75 25.78 -5.62
C PRO A 249 22.67 24.98 -4.31
N LYS A 250 23.25 23.77 -4.29
CA LYS A 250 23.32 22.90 -3.11
C LYS A 250 21.96 22.70 -2.40
N HIS A 251 20.99 22.21 -3.16
CA HIS A 251 19.61 22.04 -2.69
C HIS A 251 19.46 21.25 -1.37
N GLN A 252 20.39 20.35 -1.05
CA GLN A 252 20.42 19.57 0.19
C GLN A 252 20.46 20.43 1.47
N PHE A 253 21.01 21.65 1.41
CA PHE A 253 21.06 22.57 2.54
C PHE A 253 19.92 23.61 2.54
N PHE A 254 19.23 23.76 1.41
CA PHE A 254 18.16 24.75 1.26
C PHE A 254 16.76 24.15 1.45
N LEU A 255 16.56 22.94 0.93
CA LEU A 255 15.29 22.24 1.04
C LEU A 255 15.16 21.61 2.44
N ASN A 256 13.95 21.67 2.99
CA ASN A 256 13.64 20.93 4.21
C ASN A 256 13.51 19.42 3.92
N GLU A 257 13.49 18.62 4.98
CA GLU A 257 13.41 17.16 4.90
C GLU A 257 12.16 16.66 4.14
N ALA A 258 11.03 17.33 4.30
CA ALA A 258 9.80 17.04 3.54
C ALA A 258 10.02 17.19 2.03
N ARG A 259 10.71 18.23 1.57
CA ARG A 259 10.98 18.43 0.14
C ARG A 259 12.06 17.48 -0.38
N LEU A 260 13.07 17.18 0.43
CA LEU A 260 14.11 16.20 0.07
C LEU A 260 13.53 14.78 -0.05
N SER A 261 12.65 14.37 0.86
CA SER A 261 11.96 13.08 0.78
C SER A 261 11.01 13.00 -0.42
N ALA A 262 10.25 14.06 -0.71
CA ALA A 262 9.40 14.13 -1.91
C ALA A 262 10.21 13.99 -3.20
N LEU A 263 11.35 14.67 -3.27
CA LEU A 263 12.31 14.60 -4.38
C LEU A 263 12.85 13.19 -4.56
N ALA A 264 13.36 12.58 -3.49
CA ALA A 264 13.91 11.23 -3.49
C ALA A 264 12.87 10.22 -4.02
N ILE A 265 11.66 10.24 -3.46
CA ILE A 265 10.55 9.37 -3.87
C ILE A 265 10.21 9.58 -5.35
N SER A 266 10.13 10.83 -5.80
CA SER A 266 9.79 11.16 -7.18
C SER A 266 10.83 10.62 -8.16
N VAL A 267 12.12 10.84 -7.89
CA VAL A 267 13.24 10.33 -8.70
C VAL A 267 13.19 8.80 -8.79
N TYR A 268 12.97 8.12 -7.68
CA TYR A 268 12.96 6.68 -7.65
C TYR A 268 11.76 6.06 -8.36
N LEU A 269 10.54 6.54 -8.08
CA LEU A 269 9.34 6.06 -8.75
C LEU A 269 9.40 6.31 -10.26
N ALA A 270 9.91 7.47 -10.68
CA ALA A 270 10.07 7.79 -12.10
C ALA A 270 11.08 6.87 -12.77
N SER A 271 12.20 6.59 -12.10
CA SER A 271 13.23 5.70 -12.62
C SER A 271 12.74 4.26 -12.82
N ILE A 272 11.88 3.75 -11.94
CA ILE A 272 11.26 2.42 -12.12
C ILE A 272 10.36 2.39 -13.36
N LYS A 273 9.62 3.46 -13.61
CA LYS A 273 8.65 3.53 -14.71
C LYS A 273 9.31 3.51 -16.09
N VAL A 274 10.59 3.87 -16.17
CA VAL A 274 11.40 3.83 -17.39
C VAL A 274 11.92 2.42 -17.73
N ASN A 275 11.92 1.49 -16.77
CA ASN A 275 12.29 0.10 -17.06
C ASN A 275 11.27 -0.57 -18.01
N PRO A 276 11.73 -1.49 -18.89
CA PRO A 276 10.88 -2.09 -19.91
C PRO A 276 9.68 -2.84 -19.31
N LEU A 277 8.46 -2.38 -19.60
CA LEU A 277 7.22 -2.89 -18.98
C LEU A 277 6.58 -4.07 -19.74
N THR A 278 7.02 -4.42 -20.94
CA THR A 278 6.29 -5.40 -21.78
C THR A 278 6.41 -6.83 -21.25
N GLY A 279 5.28 -7.53 -21.09
CA GLY A 279 5.22 -8.98 -20.86
C GLY A 279 5.68 -9.50 -19.49
N ALA A 280 6.23 -8.64 -18.61
CA ALA A 280 6.76 -9.04 -17.31
C ALA A 280 5.75 -8.84 -16.15
N LEU A 281 5.90 -9.65 -15.09
CA LEU A 281 5.35 -9.38 -13.77
C LEU A 281 6.00 -8.11 -13.21
N LYS A 282 5.18 -7.11 -12.88
CA LYS A 282 5.63 -5.80 -12.36
C LYS A 282 5.32 -5.73 -10.89
N ILE A 283 6.35 -5.63 -10.07
CA ILE A 283 6.21 -5.55 -8.62
C ILE A 283 6.95 -4.34 -8.07
N LEU A 284 6.30 -3.64 -7.15
CA LEU A 284 6.86 -2.55 -6.38
C LEU A 284 6.78 -2.92 -4.90
N VAL A 285 7.92 -3.18 -4.27
CA VAL A 285 8.03 -3.50 -2.84
C VAL A 285 8.61 -2.30 -2.11
N LEU A 286 7.83 -1.70 -1.21
CA LEU A 286 8.17 -0.49 -0.48
C LEU A 286 8.30 -0.82 1.02
N ASP A 287 9.53 -0.79 1.54
CA ASP A 287 9.81 -1.13 2.94
C ASP A 287 9.96 0.12 3.81
N ASP A 288 9.19 0.16 4.90
CA ASP A 288 9.22 1.18 5.95
C ASP A 288 9.41 2.62 5.42
N LEU A 289 8.63 2.96 4.38
CA LEU A 289 8.62 4.26 3.69
C LEU A 289 8.54 5.47 4.62
N LEU A 290 7.99 5.28 5.82
CA LEU A 290 7.63 6.35 6.74
C LEU A 290 8.68 6.72 7.77
N ILE A 291 9.79 5.98 7.89
CA ILE A 291 10.81 6.31 8.92
C ILE A 291 11.33 7.76 8.76
N GLY A 292 11.18 8.39 7.58
CA GLY A 292 11.38 9.83 7.44
C GLY A 292 10.45 10.55 6.45
N LEU A 293 9.27 9.99 6.15
CA LEU A 293 8.29 10.70 5.32
C LEU A 293 7.43 11.63 6.17
N ASP A 294 7.52 12.94 5.87
CA ASP A 294 6.67 13.95 6.47
C ASP A 294 5.17 13.67 6.26
N MET A 295 4.33 14.02 7.23
CA MET A 295 2.87 13.79 7.16
C MET A 295 2.24 14.45 5.93
N SER A 296 2.75 15.60 5.49
CA SER A 296 2.25 16.31 4.30
C SER A 296 2.47 15.54 3.00
N ASN A 297 3.47 14.66 2.94
CA ASN A 297 3.82 13.88 1.75
C ASN A 297 3.08 12.54 1.65
N ARG A 298 2.42 12.11 2.73
CA ARG A 298 1.71 10.82 2.83
C ARG A 298 0.60 10.68 1.78
N LEU A 299 -0.34 11.62 1.72
CA LEU A 299 -1.45 11.60 0.75
C LEU A 299 -1.00 11.81 -0.71
N PRO A 300 -0.08 12.75 -1.01
CA PRO A 300 0.52 12.86 -2.34
C PRO A 300 1.14 11.54 -2.84
N LEU A 301 1.88 10.83 -1.98
CA LEU A 301 2.45 9.53 -2.34
C LEU A 301 1.36 8.51 -2.70
N LEU A 302 0.31 8.38 -1.89
CA LEU A 302 -0.80 7.46 -2.21
C LEU A 302 -1.49 7.84 -3.52
N SER A 303 -1.59 9.14 -3.82
CA SER A 303 -2.14 9.64 -5.07
C SER A 303 -1.27 9.27 -6.27
N ILE A 304 0.06 9.38 -6.14
CA ILE A 304 1.01 8.96 -7.18
C ILE A 304 0.90 7.46 -7.43
N LEU A 305 0.95 6.64 -6.36
CA LEU A 305 0.82 5.19 -6.48
C LEU A 305 -0.50 4.78 -7.15
N LYS A 306 -1.60 5.44 -6.75
CA LYS A 306 -2.91 5.22 -7.37
C LYS A 306 -2.89 5.55 -8.86
N ASN A 307 -2.55 6.78 -9.22
CA ASN A 307 -2.78 7.29 -10.57
C ASN A 307 -1.71 6.85 -11.60
N HIS A 308 -0.52 6.44 -11.14
CA HIS A 308 0.60 6.15 -12.03
C HIS A 308 1.10 4.70 -11.95
N PHE A 309 0.63 3.90 -11.00
CA PHE A 309 1.05 2.49 -10.85
C PHE A 309 -0.12 1.51 -10.77
N ILE A 310 -1.24 1.91 -10.18
CA ILE A 310 -2.39 1.03 -9.93
C ILE A 310 -3.52 1.25 -10.95
N ASP A 311 -4.02 2.47 -11.08
CA ASP A 311 -5.18 2.81 -11.92
C ASP A 311 -4.72 3.24 -13.33
N ILE A 312 -3.85 2.43 -13.92
CA ILE A 312 -3.31 2.59 -15.27
C ILE A 312 -3.70 1.38 -16.13
N LYS A 313 -3.29 1.38 -17.40
CA LYS A 313 -3.52 0.26 -18.33
C LYS A 313 -3.01 -1.04 -17.71
N GLN A 314 -3.80 -2.10 -17.82
CA GLN A 314 -3.49 -3.40 -17.22
C GLN A 314 -2.13 -3.96 -17.65
N SER A 315 -1.68 -3.65 -18.87
CA SER A 315 -0.35 -4.04 -19.39
C SER A 315 0.81 -3.37 -18.65
N GLU A 316 0.60 -2.20 -18.04
CA GLU A 316 1.61 -1.38 -17.38
C GLU A 316 1.47 -1.39 -15.84
N GLN A 317 0.36 -1.93 -15.33
CA GLN A 317 0.01 -1.93 -13.91
C GLN A 317 1.02 -2.70 -13.04
N PHE A 318 1.39 -2.09 -11.92
CA PHE A 318 2.23 -2.70 -10.89
C PHE A 318 1.37 -3.37 -9.81
N GLN A 319 1.86 -4.49 -9.29
CA GLN A 319 1.43 -5.03 -8.01
C GLN A 319 2.31 -4.45 -6.91
N ILE A 320 1.69 -3.84 -5.91
CA ILE A 320 2.42 -3.16 -4.83
C ILE A 320 2.39 -4.01 -3.57
N VAL A 321 3.54 -4.15 -2.92
CA VAL A 321 3.70 -4.69 -1.57
C VAL A 321 4.29 -3.58 -0.70
N MET A 322 3.59 -3.18 0.36
CA MET A 322 4.09 -2.17 1.30
C MET A 322 4.17 -2.76 2.70
N THR A 323 5.25 -2.47 3.41
CA THR A 323 5.46 -2.85 4.81
C THR A 323 5.64 -1.60 5.66
N THR A 324 5.08 -1.61 6.87
CA THR A 324 5.20 -0.50 7.83
C THR A 324 5.16 -0.99 9.27
N TYR A 325 5.78 -0.25 10.18
CA TYR A 325 5.57 -0.35 11.63
C TYR A 325 4.60 0.71 12.18
N ASP A 326 4.23 1.72 11.39
CA ASP A 326 3.29 2.77 11.78
C ASP A 326 1.84 2.29 11.54
N LYS A 327 1.08 2.08 12.61
CA LYS A 327 -0.33 1.63 12.55
C LYS A 327 -1.25 2.70 11.94
N VAL A 328 -0.99 3.97 12.22
CA VAL A 328 -1.78 5.10 11.67
C VAL A 328 -1.66 5.13 10.15
N TRP A 329 -0.46 4.86 9.62
CA TRP A 329 -0.27 4.75 8.19
C TRP A 329 -0.94 3.53 7.57
N PHE A 330 -0.85 2.38 8.23
CA PHE A 330 -1.58 1.20 7.79
C PHE A 330 -3.08 1.47 7.68
N ASP A 331 -3.64 2.14 8.70
CA ASP A 331 -5.06 2.50 8.71
C ASP A 331 -5.37 3.57 7.63
N LEU A 332 -4.48 4.55 7.42
CA LEU A 332 -4.63 5.54 6.33
C LEU A 332 -4.63 4.89 4.94
N VAL A 333 -3.67 4.00 4.67
CA VAL A 333 -3.56 3.26 3.41
C VAL A 333 -4.80 2.39 3.20
N SER A 334 -5.26 1.70 4.25
CA SER A 334 -6.43 0.83 4.17
C SER A 334 -7.72 1.59 3.89
N ASN A 335 -7.89 2.75 4.52
CA ASN A 335 -9.02 3.63 4.26
C ASN A 335 -8.95 4.27 2.87
N TYR A 336 -7.76 4.65 2.40
CA TYR A 336 -7.58 5.32 1.11
C TYR A 336 -7.84 4.38 -0.08
N PHE A 337 -7.35 3.14 -0.02
CA PHE A 337 -7.47 2.18 -1.12
C PHE A 337 -8.62 1.17 -0.99
N GLY A 338 -9.16 0.96 0.22
CA GLY A 338 -10.19 -0.05 0.46
C GLY A 338 -9.70 -1.48 0.23
N SER A 339 -10.61 -2.45 0.19
CA SER A 339 -10.30 -3.90 0.12
C SER A 339 -10.46 -4.53 -1.28
N GLU A 340 -10.82 -3.73 -2.29
CA GLU A 340 -11.10 -4.22 -3.64
C GLU A 340 -9.82 -4.72 -4.34
N LYS A 341 -8.77 -3.88 -4.36
CA LYS A 341 -7.48 -4.18 -5.01
C LYS A 341 -6.35 -4.48 -4.02
N TRP A 342 -6.62 -4.43 -2.71
CA TRP A 342 -5.63 -4.55 -1.65
C TRP A 342 -6.03 -5.60 -0.62
N ASN A 343 -5.03 -6.35 -0.17
CA ASN A 343 -5.09 -7.23 0.99
C ASN A 343 -4.27 -6.62 2.12
N TYR A 344 -4.74 -6.79 3.35
CA TYR A 344 -4.17 -6.19 4.56
C TYR A 344 -3.83 -7.30 5.55
N ILE A 345 -2.58 -7.34 5.99
CA ILE A 345 -2.11 -8.30 6.99
C ILE A 345 -1.34 -7.60 8.10
N GLU A 346 -1.42 -8.17 9.29
CA GLU A 346 -0.67 -7.76 10.46
C GLU A 346 0.29 -8.90 10.84
N ILE A 347 1.55 -8.59 11.09
CA ILE A 347 2.57 -9.54 11.51
C ILE A 347 3.04 -9.16 12.91
N TYR A 348 2.84 -10.08 13.86
CA TYR A 348 3.21 -9.91 15.26
C TYR A 348 4.36 -10.85 15.63
N SER A 349 5.19 -10.45 16.59
CA SER A 349 6.17 -11.37 17.20
C SER A 349 5.49 -12.23 18.26
N LYS A 350 5.79 -13.53 18.31
CA LYS A 350 5.34 -14.46 19.35
C LYS A 350 6.51 -15.23 19.92
N LYS A 351 6.48 -15.44 21.23
CA LYS A 351 7.27 -16.42 21.96
C LYS A 351 6.33 -17.48 22.54
N LEU A 352 6.76 -18.75 22.63
CA LEU A 352 5.99 -19.75 23.37
C LEU A 352 6.23 -19.62 24.89
N ILE A 353 7.43 -19.22 25.29
CA ILE A 353 7.88 -18.99 26.68
C ILE A 353 8.81 -17.75 26.68
N ASP A 354 8.92 -17.00 27.78
CA ASP A 354 9.68 -15.73 27.82
C ASP A 354 11.17 -15.85 27.39
N GLU A 355 11.78 -17.01 27.61
CA GLU A 355 13.16 -17.34 27.18
C GLU A 355 13.26 -17.99 25.78
N ASP A 356 12.13 -18.20 25.11
CA ASP A 356 12.07 -18.82 23.79
C ASP A 356 12.36 -17.81 22.67
N PHE A 357 12.70 -18.32 21.48
CA PHE A 357 12.92 -17.48 20.32
C PHE A 357 11.61 -16.87 19.79
N GLU A 358 11.75 -15.72 19.15
CA GLU A 358 10.63 -15.02 18.52
C GLU A 358 10.38 -15.55 17.11
N PHE A 359 9.12 -15.80 16.78
CA PHE A 359 8.70 -16.10 15.42
C PHE A 359 7.45 -15.29 15.01
N PRO A 360 7.29 -14.99 13.71
CA PRO A 360 6.15 -14.25 13.19
C PRO A 360 4.82 -14.98 13.39
N ILE A 361 3.75 -14.26 13.73
CA ILE A 361 2.37 -14.67 13.48
C ILE A 361 1.79 -13.75 12.43
N ILE A 362 1.37 -14.31 11.31
CA ILE A 362 0.62 -13.57 10.29
C ILE A 362 -0.87 -13.64 10.66
N LYS A 363 -1.46 -12.49 10.97
CA LYS A 363 -2.90 -12.32 11.08
C LYS A 363 -3.38 -11.62 9.83
N ASN A 364 -4.20 -12.30 9.03
CA ASN A 364 -4.97 -11.59 8.02
C ASN A 364 -5.85 -10.57 8.75
N THR A 365 -5.82 -9.32 8.31
CA THR A 365 -6.78 -8.31 8.78
C THR A 365 -8.11 -8.59 8.10
N LEU A 366 -8.67 -9.75 8.42
CA LEU A 366 -10.08 -10.01 8.34
C LEU A 366 -10.79 -8.83 9.03
N GLY A 367 -11.85 -8.32 8.40
CA GLY A 367 -12.63 -7.23 8.98
C GLY A 367 -13.08 -7.57 10.38
N TYR A 368 -13.46 -6.57 11.17
CA TYR A 368 -13.86 -6.79 12.57
C TYR A 368 -15.01 -7.81 12.69
N ILE A 369 -15.88 -7.92 11.68
CA ILE A 369 -16.91 -8.97 11.60
C ILE A 369 -16.32 -10.36 11.48
N GLU A 370 -15.34 -10.54 10.60
CA GLU A 370 -14.70 -11.82 10.35
C GLU A 370 -13.85 -12.24 11.57
N LYS A 371 -13.22 -11.28 12.27
CA LYS A 371 -12.63 -11.52 13.60
C LYS A 371 -13.70 -11.94 14.62
N ALA A 372 -14.85 -11.27 14.65
CA ALA A 372 -15.94 -11.66 15.54
C ALA A 372 -16.44 -13.09 15.26
N LYS A 373 -16.56 -13.47 13.99
CA LYS A 373 -16.91 -14.85 13.57
C LYS A 373 -15.85 -15.86 14.00
N TYR A 374 -14.56 -15.53 13.85
CA TYR A 374 -13.46 -16.39 14.29
C TYR A 374 -13.52 -16.65 15.80
N TYR A 375 -13.60 -15.61 16.63
CA TYR A 375 -13.67 -15.78 18.08
C TYR A 375 -14.94 -16.50 18.54
N LEU A 376 -16.06 -16.33 17.82
CA LEU A 376 -17.27 -17.11 18.05
C LEU A 376 -17.05 -18.61 17.80
N LEU A 377 -16.32 -18.97 16.73
CA LEU A 377 -15.96 -20.35 16.43
C LEU A 377 -15.02 -20.95 17.48
N GLU A 378 -14.07 -20.17 17.98
CA GLU A 378 -13.17 -20.54 19.08
C GLU A 378 -13.85 -20.53 20.45
N LYS A 379 -15.17 -20.28 20.51
CA LYS A 379 -15.98 -20.18 21.74
C LYS A 379 -15.54 -19.07 22.71
N ASP A 380 -14.80 -18.07 22.23
CA ASP A 380 -14.50 -16.84 22.98
C ASP A 380 -15.58 -15.77 22.67
N ASN A 381 -16.70 -15.90 23.36
CA ASN A 381 -17.87 -15.04 23.19
C ASN A 381 -17.56 -13.57 23.50
N LYS A 382 -16.72 -13.32 24.51
CA LYS A 382 -16.35 -11.98 24.94
C LYS A 382 -15.52 -11.26 23.89
N ALA A 383 -14.48 -11.91 23.36
CA ALA A 383 -13.70 -11.35 22.28
C ALA A 383 -14.57 -11.12 21.04
N SER A 384 -15.47 -12.06 20.70
CA SER A 384 -16.42 -11.90 19.60
C SER A 384 -17.25 -10.62 19.75
N ALA A 385 -17.87 -10.39 20.92
CA ALA A 385 -18.68 -9.21 21.17
C ALA A 385 -17.90 -7.89 21.09
N VAL A 386 -16.66 -7.86 21.58
CA VAL A 386 -15.79 -6.67 21.51
C VAL A 386 -15.50 -6.30 20.05
N TYR A 387 -15.21 -7.29 19.18
CA TYR A 387 -14.98 -7.01 17.77
C TYR A 387 -16.26 -6.58 17.04
N ILE A 388 -17.42 -7.15 17.39
CA ILE A 388 -18.73 -6.70 16.90
C ILE A 388 -18.94 -5.21 17.22
N ARG A 389 -18.72 -4.82 18.49
CA ARG A 389 -18.83 -3.43 18.93
C ARG A 389 -17.87 -2.52 18.21
N THR A 390 -16.62 -2.95 18.02
CA THR A 390 -15.60 -2.20 17.29
C THR A 390 -16.02 -1.94 15.82
N GLU A 391 -16.60 -2.95 15.15
CA GLU A 391 -17.14 -2.74 13.79
C GLU A 391 -18.31 -1.75 13.81
N PHE A 392 -19.23 -1.88 14.76
CA PHE A 392 -20.37 -0.96 14.89
C PHE A 392 -19.88 0.49 15.05
N GLU A 393 -18.94 0.75 15.95
CA GLU A 393 -18.33 2.06 16.16
C GLU A 393 -17.74 2.63 14.87
N ARG A 394 -16.98 1.81 14.13
CA ARG A 394 -16.41 2.19 12.83
C ARG A 394 -17.48 2.55 11.80
N ILE A 395 -18.54 1.74 11.68
CA ILE A 395 -19.61 1.98 10.70
C ILE A 395 -20.34 3.28 11.00
N VAL A 396 -20.71 3.50 12.27
CA VAL A 396 -21.47 4.68 12.69
C VAL A 396 -20.66 5.96 12.46
N MET A 397 -19.36 5.97 12.80
CA MET A 397 -18.49 7.11 12.52
C MET A 397 -18.37 7.41 11.01
N ASN A 398 -18.19 6.37 10.19
CA ASN A 398 -18.08 6.49 8.73
C ASN A 398 -19.38 7.01 8.09
N ILE A 399 -20.56 6.59 8.57
CA ILE A 399 -21.84 7.14 8.10
C ILE A 399 -21.94 8.63 8.43
N CYS A 400 -21.64 9.01 9.68
CA CYS A 400 -21.66 10.41 10.12
C CYS A 400 -20.72 11.31 9.30
N GLU A 401 -19.50 10.84 9.03
CA GLU A 401 -18.52 11.56 8.21
C GLU A 401 -19.01 11.74 6.78
N LYS A 402 -19.40 10.66 6.10
CA LYS A 402 -19.80 10.72 4.68
C LYS A 402 -21.09 11.47 4.44
N LYS A 403 -22.01 11.48 5.41
CA LYS A 403 -23.28 12.24 5.34
C LYS A 403 -23.19 13.61 5.98
N VAL A 404 -22.04 13.97 6.55
CA VAL A 404 -21.81 15.25 7.23
C VAL A 404 -22.95 15.50 8.25
N LEU A 405 -23.20 14.50 9.10
CA LEU A 405 -24.24 14.56 10.13
C LEU A 405 -23.78 15.46 11.27
N GLN A 406 -24.74 16.16 11.89
CA GLN A 406 -24.43 17.03 13.02
C GLN A 406 -24.31 16.20 14.29
N VAL A 407 -23.14 16.22 14.92
CA VAL A 407 -22.87 15.55 16.20
C VAL A 407 -22.49 16.63 17.23
N SER A 408 -22.80 16.40 18.50
CA SER A 408 -22.44 17.31 19.59
C SER A 408 -20.92 17.58 19.59
N TYR A 409 -20.53 18.86 19.52
CA TYR A 409 -19.12 19.22 19.50
C TYR A 409 -18.48 18.97 20.87
N LYS A 410 -17.37 18.24 20.87
CA LYS A 410 -16.53 18.03 22.05
C LYS A 410 -15.09 18.34 21.68
N ILE A 411 -14.37 18.97 22.60
CA ILE A 411 -13.01 19.46 22.36
C ILE A 411 -12.03 18.29 22.14
N ARG A 412 -12.20 17.18 22.86
CA ARG A 412 -11.30 16.02 22.76
C ARG A 412 -12.03 14.85 22.10
N GLN A 413 -11.38 14.20 21.13
CA GLN A 413 -11.94 13.03 20.45
C GLN A 413 -12.34 11.90 21.40
N LYS A 414 -11.56 11.67 22.47
CA LYS A 414 -11.84 10.64 23.47
C LYS A 414 -13.13 10.86 24.27
N ASP A 415 -13.70 12.06 24.23
CA ASP A 415 -14.91 12.41 24.98
C ASP A 415 -16.18 12.09 24.16
N PHE A 416 -16.04 11.81 22.86
CA PHE A 416 -17.13 11.34 22.01
C PHE A 416 -17.46 9.89 22.36
N LYS A 417 -18.74 9.62 22.55
CA LYS A 417 -19.30 8.28 22.77
C LYS A 417 -19.95 7.81 21.50
N THR A 418 -19.96 6.49 21.29
CA THR A 418 -20.67 5.84 20.17
C THR A 418 -22.14 6.25 20.10
N GLU A 419 -22.77 6.48 21.27
CA GLU A 419 -24.15 6.97 21.37
C GLU A 419 -24.35 8.31 20.66
N ASP A 420 -23.39 9.24 20.77
CA ASP A 420 -23.51 10.57 20.18
C ASP A 420 -23.64 10.49 18.65
N PHE A 421 -22.91 9.55 18.04
CA PHE A 421 -22.97 9.31 16.61
C PHE A 421 -24.20 8.49 16.21
N TRP A 422 -24.59 7.49 17.01
CA TRP A 422 -25.78 6.68 16.73
C TRP A 422 -27.06 7.51 16.77
N GLU A 423 -27.20 8.38 17.77
CA GLU A 423 -28.32 9.32 17.86
C GLU A 423 -28.37 10.29 16.66
N ALA A 424 -27.21 10.73 16.16
CA ALA A 424 -27.15 11.59 14.98
C ALA A 424 -27.70 10.86 13.75
N ILE A 425 -27.37 9.58 13.56
CA ILE A 425 -27.89 8.75 12.47
C ILE A 425 -29.40 8.57 12.62
N THR A 426 -29.89 8.11 13.77
CA THR A 426 -31.31 7.80 13.96
C THR A 426 -32.22 9.03 13.85
N LYS A 427 -31.73 10.23 14.23
CA LYS A 427 -32.51 11.47 14.17
C LYS A 427 -32.43 12.19 12.82
N GLN A 428 -31.31 12.09 12.10
CA GLN A 428 -31.03 12.90 10.91
C GLN A 428 -31.02 12.10 9.62
N THR A 429 -31.34 10.81 9.63
CA THR A 429 -31.37 9.97 8.43
C THR A 429 -32.65 9.18 8.33
N ASP A 430 -33.00 8.74 7.12
CA ASP A 430 -34.14 7.87 6.83
C ASP A 430 -33.82 6.38 6.99
N LEU A 431 -32.88 6.05 7.86
CA LEU A 431 -32.52 4.66 8.16
C LEU A 431 -33.76 3.86 8.59
N ASP A 432 -33.90 2.64 8.07
CA ASP A 432 -35.06 1.77 8.33
C ASP A 432 -35.34 1.64 9.84
N PRO A 433 -36.52 2.08 10.32
CA PRO A 433 -36.88 1.98 11.73
C PRO A 433 -36.82 0.55 12.29
N ALA A 434 -37.04 -0.47 11.45
CA ALA A 434 -36.93 -1.87 11.87
C ALA A 434 -35.48 -2.23 12.20
N LEU A 435 -34.53 -1.81 11.35
CA LEU A 435 -33.10 -2.04 11.55
C LEU A 435 -32.57 -1.24 12.75
N VAL A 436 -33.05 -0.01 12.96
CA VAL A 436 -32.71 0.79 14.15
C VAL A 436 -33.06 0.04 15.43
N LYS A 437 -34.29 -0.48 15.50
CA LYS A 437 -34.77 -1.25 16.66
C LYS A 437 -34.01 -2.56 16.85
N GLU A 438 -33.69 -3.26 15.76
CA GLU A 438 -32.86 -4.47 15.77
C GLU A 438 -31.48 -4.17 16.39
N ILE A 439 -30.82 -3.10 15.95
CA ILE A 439 -29.50 -2.72 16.44
C ILE A 439 -29.53 -2.24 17.89
N GLU A 440 -30.52 -1.42 18.29
CA GLU A 440 -30.67 -1.00 19.69
C GLU A 440 -30.84 -2.18 20.64
N THR A 441 -31.61 -3.19 20.23
CA THR A 441 -31.77 -4.44 20.98
C THR A 441 -30.41 -5.10 21.17
N HIS A 442 -29.67 -5.33 20.10
CA HIS A 442 -28.35 -5.97 20.16
C HIS A 442 -27.28 -5.16 20.90
N ARG A 443 -27.34 -3.83 20.87
CA ARG A 443 -26.46 -2.98 21.68
C ARG A 443 -26.67 -3.23 23.17
N SER A 444 -27.93 -3.33 23.60
CA SER A 444 -28.29 -3.52 25.00
C SER A 444 -28.05 -4.94 25.51
N THR A 445 -28.20 -5.96 24.66
CA THR A 445 -28.09 -7.38 25.06
C THR A 445 -26.70 -7.95 24.83
N VAL A 446 -25.98 -7.52 23.79
CA VAL A 446 -24.68 -8.10 23.40
C VAL A 446 -23.53 -7.11 23.53
N MET A 447 -23.55 -5.98 22.82
CA MET A 447 -22.36 -5.12 22.72
C MET A 447 -21.97 -4.46 24.05
N ASN A 448 -22.95 -3.97 24.81
CA ASN A 448 -22.68 -3.34 26.10
C ASN A 448 -22.33 -4.38 27.17
N PRO A 449 -23.12 -5.44 27.39
CA PRO A 449 -22.85 -6.38 28.49
C PRO A 449 -21.53 -7.12 28.34
N PHE A 450 -21.22 -7.68 27.17
CA PHE A 450 -19.98 -8.44 26.98
C PHE A 450 -18.72 -7.57 27.01
N SER A 451 -18.84 -6.27 26.75
CA SER A 451 -17.71 -5.32 26.85
C SER A 451 -17.42 -4.88 28.29
N HIS A 452 -18.37 -5.08 29.21
CA HIS A 452 -18.23 -4.74 30.62
C HIS A 452 -18.13 -6.02 31.46
N TYR A 453 -17.58 -5.92 32.67
CA TYR A 453 -17.58 -7.05 33.59
C TYR A 453 -18.96 -7.11 34.25
N ASP A 454 -19.85 -7.91 33.66
CA ASP A 454 -21.22 -8.10 34.12
C ASP A 454 -21.42 -9.60 34.48
N LEU A 455 -21.56 -9.89 35.77
CA LEU A 455 -21.62 -11.25 36.33
C LEU A 455 -23.02 -11.87 36.24
N GLU A 456 -24.04 -11.10 35.85
CA GLU A 456 -25.44 -11.48 35.98
C GLU A 456 -26.09 -11.96 34.67
N LYS A 457 -25.39 -11.87 33.53
CA LYS A 457 -25.95 -12.20 32.22
C LYS A 457 -25.36 -13.46 31.62
N PRO A 458 -26.20 -14.45 31.21
CA PRO A 458 -25.71 -15.65 30.54
C PRO A 458 -25.18 -15.32 29.13
N GLU A 459 -24.11 -16.00 28.72
CA GLU A 459 -23.52 -15.85 27.38
C GLU A 459 -24.27 -16.70 26.35
N PHE A 460 -25.01 -16.07 25.42
CA PHE A 460 -25.77 -16.78 24.40
C PHE A 460 -25.15 -16.64 23.00
N GLU A 461 -24.56 -17.71 22.47
CA GLU A 461 -23.96 -17.80 21.13
C GLU A 461 -24.93 -17.39 19.99
N LYS A 462 -26.22 -17.68 20.16
CA LYS A 462 -27.28 -17.32 19.20
C LYS A 462 -27.48 -15.81 19.11
N GLU A 463 -27.35 -15.08 20.22
CA GLU A 463 -27.46 -13.62 20.23
C GLU A 463 -26.26 -12.96 19.55
N LEU A 464 -25.06 -13.50 19.75
CA LEU A 464 -23.85 -13.06 19.03
C LEU A 464 -23.98 -13.28 17.53
N THR A 465 -24.46 -14.46 17.12
CA THR A 465 -24.69 -14.77 15.70
C THR A 465 -25.69 -13.80 15.07
N ASN A 466 -26.82 -13.56 15.73
CA ASN A 466 -27.83 -12.61 15.25
C ASN A 466 -27.28 -11.18 15.17
N THR A 467 -26.47 -10.78 16.17
CA THR A 467 -25.86 -9.45 16.20
C THR A 467 -24.86 -9.26 15.04
N ILE A 468 -24.06 -10.29 14.72
CA ILE A 468 -23.16 -10.26 13.55
C ILE A 468 -23.95 -10.00 12.28
N VAL A 469 -25.06 -10.72 12.08
CA VAL A 469 -25.94 -10.54 10.91
C VAL A 469 -26.54 -9.13 10.87
N ALA A 470 -26.98 -8.58 12.00
CA ALA A 470 -27.51 -7.22 12.06
C ALA A 470 -26.46 -6.15 11.70
N ILE A 471 -25.22 -6.32 12.16
CA ILE A 471 -24.12 -5.41 11.80
C ILE A 471 -23.70 -5.58 10.34
N GLU A 472 -23.73 -6.79 9.78
CA GLU A 472 -23.52 -7.00 8.35
C GLU A 472 -24.59 -6.30 7.50
N LYS A 473 -25.87 -6.34 7.92
CA LYS A 473 -26.93 -5.56 7.26
C LYS A 473 -26.61 -4.07 7.28
N LEU A 474 -26.24 -3.52 8.46
CA LEU A 474 -25.86 -2.10 8.59
C LEU A 474 -24.66 -1.74 7.71
N LYS A 475 -23.64 -2.60 7.65
CA LYS A 475 -22.43 -2.43 6.84
C LYS A 475 -22.74 -2.39 5.34
N ASN A 476 -23.69 -3.20 4.89
CA ASN A 476 -24.05 -3.34 3.47
C ASN A 476 -24.98 -2.24 2.98
N ILE A 477 -25.39 -1.31 3.83
CA ILE A 477 -26.17 -0.15 3.40
C ILE A 477 -25.30 0.72 2.51
N ASN A 478 -25.78 0.97 1.29
CA ASN A 478 -25.15 1.94 0.42
C ASN A 478 -25.34 3.33 1.02
N ILE A 479 -24.27 3.88 1.58
CA ILE A 479 -24.29 5.18 2.25
C ILE A 479 -24.85 6.25 1.31
N LYS A 480 -24.65 6.17 -0.02
CA LYS A 480 -25.21 7.17 -0.94
C LYS A 480 -26.73 7.28 -0.87
N ASP A 481 -27.42 6.16 -0.66
CA ASP A 481 -28.88 6.05 -0.70
C ASP A 481 -29.54 6.51 0.61
N LEU A 482 -28.76 6.71 1.67
CA LEU A 482 -29.25 7.23 2.95
C LEU A 482 -29.58 8.73 2.84
N ASN A 483 -30.84 9.13 2.90
CA ASN A 483 -31.19 10.54 2.80
C ASN A 483 -31.06 11.22 4.16
N LYS A 484 -30.39 12.38 4.16
CA LYS A 484 -30.34 13.24 5.33
C LYS A 484 -31.69 13.93 5.48
N ILE A 485 -32.32 13.77 6.63
CA ILE A 485 -33.54 14.49 6.98
C ILE A 485 -33.13 15.91 7.36
N THR A 486 -33.43 16.88 6.50
CA THR A 486 -33.11 18.28 6.79
C THR A 486 -34.22 18.96 7.59
N ILE A 487 -33.88 20.05 8.29
CA ILE A 487 -34.85 20.89 8.99
C ILE A 487 -35.92 21.43 8.01
N ASP A 488 -35.54 21.71 6.77
CA ASP A 488 -36.47 22.19 5.75
C ASP A 488 -37.45 21.10 5.29
N ASP A 489 -37.02 19.84 5.24
CA ASP A 489 -37.90 18.70 4.96
C ASP A 489 -38.92 18.48 6.10
N LEU A 490 -38.48 18.64 7.35
CA LEU A 490 -39.36 18.57 8.52
C LEU A 490 -40.37 19.72 8.55
N LYS A 491 -39.95 20.95 8.21
CA LYS A 491 -40.86 22.10 8.07
C LYS A 491 -41.91 21.86 7.00
N LYS A 492 -41.52 21.36 5.82
CA LYS A 492 -42.48 20.99 4.76
C LYS A 492 -43.46 19.92 5.19
N LYS A 493 -43.01 18.89 5.91
CA LYS A 493 -43.91 17.86 6.48
C LYS A 493 -44.87 18.43 7.52
N ALA A 494 -44.40 19.33 8.38
CA ALA A 494 -45.24 20.02 9.36
C ALA A 494 -46.31 20.87 8.68
N GLU A 495 -45.95 21.66 7.66
CA GLU A 495 -46.90 22.44 6.86
C GLU A 495 -47.95 21.55 6.15
N ASP A 496 -47.56 20.40 5.62
CA ASP A 496 -48.49 19.45 4.99
C ASP A 496 -49.45 18.81 6.00
N LEU A 497 -48.97 18.51 7.20
CA LEU A 497 -49.80 18.02 8.31
C LEU A 497 -50.77 19.10 8.81
N GLU A 498 -50.33 20.36 8.92
CA GLU A 498 -51.20 21.49 9.26
C GLU A 498 -52.31 21.67 8.23
N LYS A 499 -51.98 21.60 6.92
CA LYS A 499 -52.98 21.64 5.84
C LYS A 499 -54.00 20.51 5.96
N LYS A 500 -53.55 19.27 6.23
CA LYS A 500 -54.44 18.12 6.45
C LYS A 500 -55.32 18.28 7.69
N LEU A 501 -54.80 18.89 8.75
CA LEU A 501 -55.53 19.15 9.97
C LEU A 501 -56.62 20.21 9.75
N ILE A 502 -56.30 21.32 9.06
CA ILE A 502 -57.28 22.34 8.66
C ILE A 502 -58.38 21.73 7.79
N ALA A 503 -58.02 20.90 6.81
CA ALA A 503 -58.99 20.21 5.97
C ALA A 503 -59.95 19.31 6.78
N LYS A 504 -59.42 18.55 7.76
CA LYS A 504 -60.25 17.76 8.68
C LYS A 504 -61.14 18.63 9.57
N GLN A 505 -60.65 19.77 10.03
CA GLN A 505 -61.42 20.71 10.86
C GLN A 505 -62.64 21.24 10.10
N ILE A 506 -62.44 21.67 8.84
CA ILE A 506 -63.53 22.14 7.96
C ILE A 506 -64.61 21.06 7.77
N VAL A 507 -64.20 19.80 7.56
CA VAL A 507 -65.14 18.68 7.44
C VAL A 507 -65.91 18.47 8.75
N THR A 508 -65.22 18.55 9.88
CA THR A 508 -65.81 18.37 11.22
C THR A 508 -66.83 19.47 11.53
N ASP A 509 -66.52 20.72 11.19
CA ASP A 509 -67.41 21.86 11.41
C ASP A 509 -68.64 21.81 10.48
N ARG A 510 -68.47 21.39 9.22
CA ARG A 510 -69.61 21.10 8.32
C ARG A 510 -70.52 20.01 8.88
N LEU A 511 -69.95 18.94 9.45
CA LEU A 511 -70.74 17.88 10.08
C LEU A 511 -71.48 18.39 11.32
N ARG A 512 -70.87 19.25 12.14
CA ARG A 512 -71.53 19.89 13.30
C ARG A 512 -72.69 20.80 12.87
N ASP A 513 -72.52 21.57 11.79
CA ASP A 513 -73.58 22.43 11.26
C ASP A 513 -74.75 21.64 10.70
N ILE A 514 -74.49 20.47 10.07
CA ILE A 514 -75.53 19.55 9.63
C ILE A 514 -76.29 18.95 10.82
N ILE A 515 -75.58 18.59 11.91
CA ILE A 515 -76.20 18.08 13.13
C ILE A 515 -77.08 19.15 13.80
N LYS A 516 -76.65 20.42 13.83
CA LYS A 516 -77.44 21.54 14.36
C LYS A 516 -78.67 21.90 13.52
N LYS A 517 -78.72 21.50 12.25
CA LYS A 517 -79.82 21.76 11.31
C LYS A 517 -80.81 20.60 11.18
N LYS A 518 -80.63 19.50 11.92
CA LYS A 518 -81.67 18.48 12.05
C LYS A 518 -82.73 18.97 13.05
N PRO A 519 -84.00 19.12 12.62
CA PRO A 519 -85.09 19.59 13.48
C PRO A 519 -85.43 18.62 14.60
#